data_AF-A0A9Q0VY57-F1
#
_entry.id   AF-A0A9Q0VY57-F1
#
_cell.length_a   1.000
_cell.length_b   1.000
_cell.length_c   1.000
_cell.angle_alpha   90.00
_cell.angle_beta   90.00
_cell.angle_gamma   90.00
#
_symmetry.space_group_name_H-M   'P 1'
#
loop_
_entity.id
_entity.type
_entity.pdbx_description
1 polymer ?
#
loop_
_entity_poly.entity_id
_entity_poly.type
_entity_poly.pdbx_seq_one_letter_code
_entity_poly.pdbx_strand_id
1 'polypeptide(L)'
;MGKVGDDELGEELVLMMNKERVQTRAVKFDDNVKTACSLMKVKFGDDGKMRMEMVKEAAEDSLHSSELNLSVLKEARMFHFNSEALTSPSLQSTLFKAIRLSKKFGGLIFFDLNLPLPLWKSHDETRELSRKQ
;
A
#
# COMPACT_ATOMS: atom_id res chain seq x y z
N MET A 1 6.74 3.87 3.10
CA MET A 1 7.38 3.78 1.76
C MET A 1 6.26 3.52 0.79
N GLY A 2 6.25 4.19 -0.36
CA GLY A 2 5.12 4.12 -1.29
C GLY A 2 5.37 4.97 -2.51
N LYS A 3 4.38 5.02 -3.39
CA LYS A 3 4.41 5.84 -4.60
C LYS A 3 3.07 6.56 -4.74
N VAL A 4 3.12 7.84 -5.08
CA VAL A 4 1.98 8.72 -5.38
C VAL A 4 2.13 9.24 -6.80
N GLY A 5 1.04 9.72 -7.39
CA GLY A 5 1.10 10.44 -8.65
C GLY A 5 1.74 11.81 -8.46
N ASP A 6 2.39 12.32 -9.51
CA ASP A 6 2.80 13.72 -9.59
C ASP A 6 1.58 14.59 -9.92
N ASP A 7 0.67 14.67 -8.96
CA ASP A 7 -0.59 15.39 -9.02
C ASP A 7 -0.91 16.09 -7.70
N GLU A 8 -1.88 17.01 -7.72
CA GLU A 8 -2.27 17.82 -6.55
C GLU A 8 -2.62 16.95 -5.33
N LEU A 9 -3.23 15.77 -5.54
CA LEU A 9 -3.56 14.84 -4.46
C LEU A 9 -2.31 14.21 -3.85
N GLY A 10 -1.34 13.80 -4.68
CA GLY A 10 -0.07 13.23 -4.23
C GLY A 10 0.75 14.25 -3.44
N GLU A 11 0.81 15.49 -3.94
CA GLU A 11 1.48 16.60 -3.25
C GLU A 11 0.84 16.89 -1.88
N GLU A 12 -0.50 16.98 -1.82
CA GLU A 12 -1.23 17.24 -0.58
C GLU A 12 -1.01 16.10 0.44
N LEU A 13 -1.06 14.84 0.00
CA LEU A 13 -0.84 13.68 0.87
C LEU A 13 0.55 13.71 1.52
N VAL A 14 1.60 13.95 0.71
CA VAL A 14 2.98 14.04 1.20
C VAL A 14 3.17 15.25 2.10
N LEU A 15 2.56 16.39 1.78
CA LEU A 15 2.57 17.59 2.62
C LEU A 15 1.94 17.32 3.99
N MET A 16 0.78 16.68 4.03
CA MET A 16 0.08 16.37 5.28
C MET A 16 0.88 15.38 6.13
N MET A 17 1.47 14.34 5.53
CA MET A 17 2.40 13.44 6.22
C MET A 17 3.57 14.20 6.87
N ASN A 18 4.19 15.12 6.13
CA ASN A 18 5.31 15.91 6.63
C ASN A 18 4.88 16.86 7.77
N LYS A 19 3.69 17.46 7.69
CA LYS A 19 3.12 18.28 8.78
C LYS A 19 2.92 17.47 10.07
N GLU A 20 2.51 16.21 9.94
CA GLU A 20 2.40 15.24 11.04
C GLU A 20 3.75 14.60 11.42
N ARG A 21 4.87 15.14 10.91
CA ARG A 21 6.25 14.71 11.21
C ARG A 21 6.57 13.29 10.76
N VAL A 22 5.80 12.74 9.82
CA VAL A 22 6.13 11.48 9.13
C VAL A 22 7.21 11.75 8.10
N GLN A 23 8.28 10.97 8.10
CA GLN A 23 9.34 11.10 7.11
C GLN A 23 8.95 10.47 5.77
N THR A 24 8.94 11.28 4.72
CA THR A 24 8.49 10.89 3.37
C THR A 24 9.63 10.66 2.37
N ARG A 25 10.90 10.59 2.81
CA ARG A 25 12.09 10.31 1.93
C ARG A 25 12.04 8.99 1.15
N ALA A 26 11.10 8.12 1.50
CA ALA A 26 10.85 6.83 0.86
C ALA A 26 9.54 6.83 0.04
N VAL A 27 8.97 8.00 -0.23
CA VAL A 27 7.84 8.18 -1.13
C VAL A 27 8.37 8.59 -2.50
N LYS A 28 7.82 7.99 -3.56
CA LYS A 28 8.11 8.34 -4.95
C LYS A 28 6.93 9.07 -5.58
N PHE A 29 7.22 10.00 -6.46
CA PHE A 29 6.25 10.64 -7.34
C PHE A 29 6.41 10.03 -8.73
N ASP A 30 5.30 9.80 -9.42
CA ASP A 30 5.25 9.25 -10.78
C ASP A 30 4.31 10.10 -11.64
N ASP A 31 4.83 10.64 -12.73
CA ASP A 31 4.09 11.51 -13.65
C ASP A 31 3.14 10.75 -14.58
N ASN A 32 3.29 9.41 -14.68
CA ASN A 32 2.54 8.57 -15.61
C ASN A 32 1.29 7.93 -14.99
N VAL A 33 1.14 8.00 -13.66
CA VAL A 33 0.06 7.32 -12.93
C VAL A 33 -0.56 8.27 -11.91
N LYS A 34 -1.87 8.17 -11.71
CA LYS A 34 -2.59 9.02 -10.74
C LYS A 34 -2.43 8.53 -9.31
N THR A 35 -2.45 9.46 -8.36
CA THR A 35 -2.54 9.13 -6.93
C THR A 35 -3.82 8.33 -6.65
N ALA A 36 -3.70 7.28 -5.85
CA ALA A 36 -4.82 6.40 -5.52
C ALA A 36 -5.94 7.18 -4.82
N CYS A 37 -7.18 6.95 -5.24
CA CYS A 37 -8.35 7.52 -4.58
C CYS A 37 -9.49 6.50 -4.56
N SER A 38 -10.15 6.39 -3.41
CA SER A 38 -11.34 5.57 -3.24
C SER A 38 -12.54 6.46 -2.96
N LEU A 39 -13.52 6.46 -3.86
CA LEU A 39 -14.78 7.15 -3.65
C LEU A 39 -15.76 6.23 -2.92
N MET A 40 -15.96 6.51 -1.63
CA MET A 40 -16.94 5.81 -0.82
C MET A 40 -18.30 6.52 -0.90
N LYS A 41 -19.28 5.87 -1.52
CA LYS A 41 -20.67 6.34 -1.54
C LYS A 41 -21.45 5.59 -0.47
N VAL A 42 -21.62 6.23 0.68
CA VAL A 42 -22.53 5.76 1.72
C VAL A 42 -23.95 6.04 1.25
N LYS A 43 -24.63 5.02 0.70
CA LYS A 43 -26.07 5.09 0.45
C LYS A 43 -26.79 4.63 1.70
N PHE A 44 -27.52 5.52 2.35
CA PHE A 44 -28.56 5.16 3.31
C PHE A 44 -29.80 4.69 2.54
N GLY A 45 -29.72 3.49 1.95
CA GLY A 45 -30.90 2.78 1.45
C GLY A 45 -31.54 1.95 2.55
N ASP A 46 -32.75 1.43 2.32
CA ASP A 46 -33.49 0.60 3.29
C ASP A 46 -32.73 -0.67 3.73
N ASP A 47 -31.63 -1.05 3.05
CA ASP A 47 -30.75 -2.18 3.38
C ASP A 47 -29.42 -1.80 4.05
N GLY A 48 -29.14 -0.50 4.26
CA GLY A 48 -27.97 0.00 4.98
C GLY A 48 -26.59 -0.32 4.35
N LYS A 49 -26.54 -0.74 3.08
CA LYS A 49 -25.28 -1.23 2.47
C LYS A 49 -24.39 -0.11 1.95
N MET A 50 -23.15 -0.09 2.43
CA MET A 50 -22.08 0.77 1.93
C MET A 50 -21.63 0.33 0.52
N ARG A 51 -21.52 1.28 -0.43
CA ARG A 51 -20.96 1.04 -1.77
C ARG A 51 -19.66 1.81 -1.93
N MET A 52 -18.65 1.17 -2.51
CA MET A 52 -17.32 1.73 -2.70
C MET A 52 -16.92 1.61 -4.16
N GLU A 53 -16.43 2.71 -4.74
CA GLU A 53 -15.86 2.78 -6.09
C GLU A 53 -14.39 3.19 -5.96
N MET A 54 -13.45 2.37 -6.43
CA MET A 54 -12.02 2.71 -6.43
C MET A 54 -11.57 3.20 -7.80
N VAL A 55 -10.62 4.14 -7.82
CA VAL A 55 -9.88 4.49 -9.03
C VAL A 55 -9.11 3.25 -9.51
N LYS A 56 -9.26 2.91 -10.79
CA LYS A 56 -8.50 1.83 -11.42
C LYS A 56 -7.09 2.34 -11.73
N GLU A 57 -6.09 1.51 -11.46
CA GLU A 57 -4.66 1.73 -11.79
C GLU A 57 -4.08 2.96 -11.09
N ALA A 58 -3.64 2.76 -9.85
CA ALA A 58 -3.10 3.81 -9.00
C ALA A 58 -1.58 3.71 -8.84
N ALA A 59 -0.95 4.85 -8.55
CA ALA A 59 0.50 4.94 -8.38
C ALA A 59 1.04 3.99 -7.30
N GLU A 60 0.26 3.72 -6.25
CA GLU A 60 0.65 2.84 -5.14
C GLU A 60 0.93 1.39 -5.56
N ASP A 61 0.24 0.89 -6.60
CA ASP A 61 0.41 -0.46 -7.14
C ASP A 61 1.67 -0.61 -8.01
N SER A 62 2.31 0.51 -8.36
CA SER A 62 3.39 0.60 -9.34
C SER A 62 4.78 0.80 -8.71
N LEU A 63 4.90 0.66 -7.37
CA LEU A 63 6.18 0.75 -6.70
C LEU A 63 7.10 -0.41 -7.11
N HIS A 64 8.24 -0.09 -7.71
CA HIS A 64 9.22 -1.06 -8.19
C HIS A 64 10.32 -1.36 -7.17
N SER A 65 10.86 -2.56 -7.28
CA SER A 65 11.91 -3.05 -6.38
C SER A 65 13.23 -2.27 -6.47
N SER A 66 13.46 -1.53 -7.56
CA SER A 66 14.58 -0.60 -7.75
C SER A 66 14.39 0.73 -7.02
N GLU A 67 13.17 1.07 -6.65
CA GLU A 67 12.81 2.32 -5.99
C GLU A 67 12.87 2.23 -4.46
N LEU A 68 13.13 1.04 -3.92
CA LEU A 68 13.28 0.80 -2.48
C LEU A 68 14.43 1.63 -1.92
N ASN A 69 14.13 2.49 -0.95
CA ASN A 69 15.13 3.26 -0.23
C ASN A 69 15.81 2.38 0.84
N LEU A 70 17.01 1.89 0.54
CA LEU A 70 17.78 1.01 1.41
C LEU A 70 18.18 1.66 2.74
N SER A 71 18.48 2.96 2.75
CA SER A 71 18.84 3.69 3.96
C SER A 71 17.68 3.73 4.94
N VAL A 72 16.45 3.97 4.44
CA VAL A 72 15.22 3.91 5.25
C VAL A 72 15.03 2.52 5.85
N LEU A 73 15.16 1.47 5.04
CA LEU A 73 14.99 0.08 5.51
C LEU A 73 16.04 -0.32 6.54
N LYS A 74 17.26 0.23 6.45
CA LYS A 74 18.34 -0.03 7.40
C LYS A 74 18.13 0.68 8.74
N GLU A 75 17.51 1.85 8.72
CA GLU A 75 17.20 2.64 9.92
C GLU A 75 15.92 2.16 10.62
N ALA A 76 15.01 1.54 9.87
CA ALA A 76 13.73 1.06 10.39
C ALA A 76 13.92 -0.14 11.33
N ARG A 77 13.33 -0.05 12.53
CA ARG A 77 13.29 -1.17 13.50
C ARG A 77 12.20 -2.19 13.21
N MET A 78 11.15 -1.75 12.50
CA MET A 78 10.01 -2.57 12.13
C MET A 78 9.59 -2.21 10.71
N PHE A 79 9.22 -3.22 9.93
CA PHE A 79 8.62 -3.09 8.62
C PHE A 79 7.19 -3.61 8.69
N HIS A 80 6.23 -2.70 8.55
CA HIS A 80 4.79 -2.97 8.56
C HIS A 80 4.23 -2.96 7.13
N PHE A 81 3.37 -3.92 6.82
CA PHE A 81 2.57 -3.95 5.60
C PHE A 81 1.23 -4.64 5.86
N ASN A 82 0.24 -4.38 5.01
CA ASN A 82 -1.10 -4.98 5.11
C ASN A 82 -1.39 -5.96 3.96
N SER A 83 -2.54 -6.62 4.00
CA SER A 83 -2.96 -7.56 2.94
C SER A 83 -3.21 -6.90 1.57
N GLU A 84 -3.44 -5.60 1.50
CA GLU A 84 -3.65 -4.87 0.24
C GLU A 84 -2.37 -4.84 -0.60
N ALA A 85 -1.20 -4.78 0.03
CA ALA A 85 0.08 -4.87 -0.68
C ALA A 85 0.31 -6.22 -1.41
N LEU A 86 -0.55 -7.22 -1.15
CA LEU A 86 -0.53 -8.53 -1.82
C LEU A 86 -1.48 -8.62 -3.03
N THR A 87 -2.33 -7.63 -3.29
CA THR A 87 -3.34 -7.71 -4.36
C THR A 87 -2.77 -7.42 -5.75
N SER A 88 -1.71 -6.61 -5.83
CA SER A 88 -1.02 -6.25 -7.08
C SER A 88 0.21 -7.13 -7.32
N PRO A 89 0.29 -7.87 -8.46
CA PRO A 89 1.45 -8.71 -8.78
C PRO A 89 2.78 -7.95 -8.90
N SER A 90 2.76 -6.72 -9.42
CA SER A 90 3.94 -5.85 -9.50
C SER A 90 4.45 -5.52 -8.10
N LEU A 91 3.54 -5.15 -7.21
CA LEU A 91 3.84 -4.76 -5.84
C LEU A 91 4.31 -5.96 -4.97
N GLN A 92 3.77 -7.16 -5.19
CA GLN A 92 4.19 -8.38 -4.47
C GLN A 92 5.71 -8.60 -4.56
N SER A 93 6.29 -8.50 -5.76
CA SER A 93 7.73 -8.72 -5.96
C SER A 93 8.58 -7.70 -5.18
N THR A 94 8.16 -6.43 -5.19
CA THR A 94 8.77 -5.32 -4.45
C THR A 94 8.64 -5.53 -2.94
N LEU A 95 7.46 -5.92 -2.47
CA LEU A 95 7.17 -6.20 -1.07
C LEU A 95 8.07 -7.32 -0.54
N PHE A 96 8.15 -8.47 -1.23
CA PHE A 96 9.00 -9.58 -0.77
C PHE A 96 10.49 -9.19 -0.72
N LYS A 97 10.95 -8.36 -1.66
CA LYS A 97 12.31 -7.82 -1.61
C LYS A 97 12.51 -6.89 -0.40
N ALA A 98 11.55 -6.01 -0.11
CA ALA A 98 11.59 -5.14 1.06
C ALA A 98 11.59 -5.93 2.37
N ILE A 99 10.77 -6.98 2.49
CA ILE A 99 10.75 -7.91 3.63
C ILE A 99 12.11 -8.58 3.81
N ARG A 100 12.69 -9.13 2.73
CA ARG A 100 14.02 -9.77 2.78
C ARG A 100 15.10 -8.80 3.24
N LEU A 101 15.08 -7.56 2.74
CA LEU A 101 16.03 -6.51 3.12
C LEU A 101 15.85 -6.08 4.58
N SER A 102 14.61 -5.86 5.02
CA SER A 102 14.31 -5.53 6.41
C SER A 102 14.80 -6.62 7.37
N LYS A 103 14.51 -7.89 7.08
CA LYS A 103 15.05 -9.03 7.86
C LYS A 103 16.57 -9.03 7.87
N LYS A 104 17.22 -8.78 6.72
CA LYS A 104 18.69 -8.69 6.62
C LYS A 104 19.28 -7.56 7.48
N PHE A 105 18.56 -6.45 7.63
CA PHE A 105 18.98 -5.32 8.48
C PHE A 105 18.58 -5.48 9.95
N GLY A 106 17.94 -6.59 10.33
CA GLY A 106 17.52 -6.86 11.70
C GLY A 106 16.19 -6.21 12.10
N GLY A 107 15.42 -5.71 11.14
CA GLY A 107 14.09 -5.15 11.39
C GLY A 107 13.04 -6.24 11.61
N LEU A 108 12.14 -6.02 12.56
CA LEU A 108 10.98 -6.88 12.82
C LEU A 108 9.95 -6.75 11.69
N ILE A 109 9.37 -7.86 11.25
CA ILE A 109 8.31 -7.83 10.24
C ILE A 109 6.96 -7.90 10.95
N PHE A 110 6.07 -6.96 10.67
CA PHE A 110 4.71 -6.92 11.17
C PHE A 110 3.73 -6.91 10.00
N PHE A 111 2.83 -7.88 9.96
CA PHE A 111 1.84 -8.03 8.91
C PHE A 111 0.46 -7.82 9.51
N ASP A 112 -0.29 -6.87 8.96
CA ASP A 112 -1.66 -6.58 9.36
C ASP A 112 -2.67 -7.16 8.35
N LEU A 113 -3.55 -8.02 8.83
CA LEU A 113 -4.66 -8.58 8.06
C LEU A 113 -5.82 -7.58 8.02
N ASN A 114 -5.61 -6.44 7.37
CA ASN A 114 -6.68 -5.49 7.07
C ASN A 114 -7.43 -5.96 5.81
N LEU A 115 -8.47 -6.80 6.01
CA LEU A 115 -9.26 -7.42 4.93
C LEU A 115 -10.65 -6.76 4.81
N PRO A 116 -10.85 -5.80 3.89
CA PRO A 116 -12.20 -5.44 3.48
C PRO A 116 -12.76 -6.61 2.65
N LEU A 117 -13.67 -7.39 3.24
CA LEU A 117 -14.41 -8.49 2.58
C LEU A 117 -14.96 -8.16 1.17
N PRO A 118 -15.35 -6.91 0.81
CA PRO A 118 -15.86 -6.61 -0.53
C PRO A 118 -14.83 -6.59 -1.68
N LEU A 119 -13.52 -6.65 -1.40
CA LEU A 119 -12.47 -6.43 -2.41
C LEU A 119 -11.94 -7.72 -3.07
N TRP A 120 -12.29 -8.90 -2.57
CA TRP A 120 -11.75 -10.17 -3.08
C TRP A 120 -12.71 -10.87 -4.02
N LYS A 121 -12.16 -11.43 -5.12
CA LYS A 121 -12.93 -12.17 -6.13
C LYS A 121 -13.48 -13.50 -5.60
N SER A 122 -12.83 -14.12 -4.61
CA SER A 122 -13.34 -15.34 -3.95
C SER A 122 -12.70 -15.61 -2.57
N HIS A 123 -13.38 -16.44 -1.77
CA HIS A 123 -12.92 -16.92 -0.46
C HIS A 123 -11.66 -17.82 -0.54
N ASP A 124 -11.43 -18.49 -1.67
CA ASP A 124 -10.32 -19.45 -1.82
C ASP A 124 -8.96 -18.76 -1.99
N GLU A 125 -8.90 -17.61 -2.68
CA GLU A 125 -7.68 -16.78 -2.74
C GLU A 125 -7.24 -16.30 -1.35
N THR A 126 -8.20 -16.01 -0.46
CA THR A 126 -7.93 -15.56 0.92
C THR A 126 -7.22 -16.64 1.74
N ARG A 127 -7.62 -17.90 1.57
CA ARG A 127 -7.03 -19.04 2.29
C ARG A 127 -5.61 -19.36 1.81
N GLU A 128 -5.34 -19.22 0.52
CA GLU A 128 -4.00 -19.45 -0.04
C GLU A 128 -2.97 -18.44 0.46
N LEU A 129 -3.33 -17.15 0.51
CA LEU A 129 -2.42 -16.10 0.97
C LEU A 129 -2.12 -16.22 2.47
N SER A 130 -3.11 -16.62 3.26
CA SER A 130 -2.93 -16.88 4.70
C SER A 130 -1.96 -18.02 4.98
N ARG A 131 -1.84 -18.99 4.05
CA ARG A 131 -0.97 -20.17 4.16
C ARG A 131 0.47 -19.94 3.67
N LYS A 132 0.74 -18.82 2.99
CA LYS A 132 2.07 -18.48 2.46
C LYS A 132 2.95 -17.68 3.45
N GLN A 133 2.51 -17.57 4.72
CA GLN A 133 3.30 -16.98 5.82
C GLN A 133 4.51 -17.84 6.20
#